data_AF-A0A1G9EWM2-F1
#
_entry.id   AF-A0A1G9EWM2-F1
#
_cell.length_a   1.000
_cell.length_b   1.000
_cell.length_c   1.000
_cell.angle_alpha   90.00
_cell.angle_beta   90.00
_cell.angle_gamma   90.00
#
_symmetry.space_group_name_H-M   'P 1'
#
loop_
_entity.id
_entity.type
_entity.pdbx_description
1 polymer ?
#
loop_
_entity_poly.entity_id
_entity_poly.type
_entity_poly.pdbx_seq_one_letter_code
_entity_poly.pdbx_strand_id
1 'polypeptide(L)'
;MDKIGDWIDGRLHWHAYVEADDSAAERSDRTKRLSRSPDRVLHTPDDAAEWLAEMTRKHAQRRRIRLLGERAWAELADEDQLSRDLERDLEVLCHGHSLYTDVPRETDRLRLHVEAVDSSECRLTCG
;
A
#
# COMPACT_ATOMS: atom_id res chain seq x y z
N MET A 1 -9.14 -14.46 9.31
CA MET A 1 -8.41 -15.73 9.49
C MET A 1 -6.97 -15.42 9.21
N ASP A 2 -6.10 -15.67 10.17
CA ASP A 2 -4.69 -15.32 10.11
C ASP A 2 -3.96 -16.23 9.11
N LYS A 3 -3.11 -15.65 8.25
CA LYS A 3 -2.39 -16.36 7.18
C LYS A 3 -0.86 -16.29 7.34
N ILE A 4 -0.37 -16.04 8.57
CA ILE A 4 1.07 -15.96 8.86
C ILE A 4 1.87 -17.14 8.26
N GLY A 5 1.38 -18.36 8.47
CA GLY A 5 2.07 -19.55 7.96
C GLY A 5 2.17 -19.60 6.43
N ASP A 6 1.19 -19.02 5.72
CA ASP A 6 1.15 -19.12 4.26
C ASP A 6 2.24 -18.28 3.59
N TRP A 7 2.54 -17.08 4.09
CA TRP A 7 3.63 -16.27 3.52
C TRP A 7 4.99 -16.73 4.01
N ILE A 8 5.11 -17.24 5.24
CA ILE A 8 6.35 -17.88 5.72
C ILE A 8 6.73 -19.07 4.85
N ASP A 9 5.74 -19.87 4.43
CA ASP A 9 5.95 -21.03 3.55
C ASP A 9 6.02 -20.64 2.05
N GLY A 10 5.97 -19.35 1.71
CA GLY A 10 6.02 -18.85 0.33
C GLY A 10 4.77 -19.16 -0.50
N ARG A 11 3.68 -19.59 0.12
CA ARG A 11 2.37 -19.85 -0.53
C ARG A 11 1.52 -18.59 -0.69
N LEU A 12 1.89 -17.52 -0.01
CA LEU A 12 1.29 -16.21 -0.08
C LEU A 12 2.38 -15.16 -0.35
N HIS A 13 2.10 -14.24 -1.26
CA HIS A 13 2.91 -13.05 -1.51
C HIS A 13 1.96 -11.89 -1.86
N TRP A 14 2.50 -10.71 -2.18
CA TRP A 14 1.69 -9.55 -2.51
C TRP A 14 2.01 -8.99 -3.88
N HIS A 15 0.95 -8.56 -4.56
CA HIS A 15 1.00 -7.82 -5.80
C HIS A 15 0.68 -6.35 -5.51
N ALA A 16 1.65 -5.48 -5.76
CA ALA A 16 1.51 -4.05 -5.60
C ALA A 16 1.01 -3.40 -6.89
N TYR A 17 0.09 -2.45 -6.74
CA TYR A 17 -0.50 -1.69 -7.83
C TYR A 17 -0.57 -0.20 -7.47
N VAL A 18 -0.27 0.62 -8.46
CA VAL A 18 -0.40 2.07 -8.42
C VAL A 18 -1.49 2.49 -9.38
N GLU A 19 -2.44 3.28 -8.91
CA GLU A 19 -3.53 3.81 -9.72
C GLU A 19 -3.68 5.30 -9.47
N ALA A 20 -3.52 6.10 -10.53
CA ALA A 20 -3.88 7.51 -10.46
C ALA A 20 -5.41 7.63 -10.37
N ASP A 21 -5.89 8.51 -9.50
CA ASP A 21 -7.31 8.87 -9.45
C ASP A 21 -7.65 9.78 -10.62
N ASP A 22 -7.90 9.18 -11.79
CA ASP A 22 -8.51 9.89 -12.91
C ASP A 22 -10.00 10.03 -12.62
N SER A 23 -10.48 11.26 -12.47
CA SER A 23 -11.86 11.58 -12.07
C SER A 23 -12.96 10.95 -12.97
N ALA A 24 -12.59 10.45 -14.15
CA ALA A 24 -13.47 9.77 -15.09
C ALA A 24 -13.37 8.23 -15.05
N ALA A 25 -12.37 7.65 -14.37
CA ALA A 25 -12.13 6.22 -14.34
C ALA A 25 -12.84 5.55 -13.14
N GLU A 26 -13.56 4.47 -13.41
CA GLU A 26 -14.13 3.62 -12.37
C GLU A 26 -13.01 3.03 -11.51
N ARG A 27 -13.14 3.09 -10.18
CA ARG A 27 -12.19 2.46 -9.25
C ARG A 27 -12.04 0.98 -9.61
N SER A 28 -10.81 0.52 -9.81
CA SER A 28 -10.58 -0.90 -10.05
C SER A 28 -11.05 -1.72 -8.86
N ASP A 29 -11.63 -2.88 -9.13
CA ASP A 29 -11.81 -3.92 -8.12
C ASP A 29 -10.59 -4.86 -8.11
N ARG A 30 -10.54 -5.76 -7.13
CA ARG A 30 -9.44 -6.74 -7.01
C ARG A 30 -9.29 -7.59 -8.27
N THR A 31 -10.40 -8.02 -8.87
CA THR A 31 -10.38 -8.85 -10.09
C THR A 31 -9.73 -8.12 -11.27
N LYS A 32 -10.05 -6.84 -11.46
CA LYS A 32 -9.44 -5.96 -12.46
C LYS A 32 -7.94 -5.73 -12.19
N ARG A 33 -7.53 -5.62 -10.93
CA ARG A 33 -6.10 -5.52 -10.57
C ARG A 33 -5.35 -6.82 -10.85
N LEU A 34 -5.88 -7.95 -10.40
CA LEU A 34 -5.25 -9.27 -10.58
C LEU A 34 -5.26 -9.77 -12.04
N SER A 35 -6.05 -9.15 -12.93
CA SER A 35 -6.03 -9.47 -14.37
C SER A 35 -4.92 -8.75 -15.14
N ARG A 36 -4.25 -7.75 -14.54
CA ARG A 36 -3.09 -7.07 -15.10
C ARG A 36 -1.80 -7.41 -14.36
N SER A 37 -0.67 -7.16 -15.01
CA SER A 37 0.64 -7.23 -14.36
C SER A 37 0.71 -6.24 -13.20
N PRO A 38 1.20 -6.68 -12.01
CA PRO A 38 1.45 -5.78 -10.91
C PRO A 38 2.63 -4.86 -11.21
N ASP A 39 2.63 -3.70 -10.57
CA ASP A 39 3.75 -2.76 -10.63
C ASP A 39 4.96 -3.31 -9.87
N ARG A 40 4.73 -4.13 -8.83
CA ARG A 40 5.77 -4.89 -8.12
C ARG A 40 5.21 -6.17 -7.49
N VAL A 41 6.02 -7.23 -7.46
CA VAL A 41 5.76 -8.45 -6.68
C VAL A 41 6.61 -8.38 -5.42
N LEU A 42 5.99 -8.65 -4.26
CA LEU A 42 6.56 -8.47 -2.94
C LEU A 42 6.38 -9.78 -2.17
N HIS A 43 7.46 -10.34 -1.62
CA HIS A 43 7.44 -11.71 -1.08
C HIS A 43 7.33 -11.75 0.44
N THR A 44 7.55 -10.63 1.12
CA THR A 44 7.47 -10.53 2.58
C THR A 44 6.57 -9.36 3.00
N PRO A 45 5.99 -9.42 4.22
CA PRO A 45 5.29 -8.28 4.81
C PRO A 45 6.16 -7.03 4.88
N ASP A 46 7.44 -7.19 5.23
CA ASP A 46 8.41 -6.08 5.31
C ASP A 46 8.60 -5.41 3.95
N ASP A 47 8.86 -6.18 2.88
CA ASP A 47 8.99 -5.63 1.52
C ASP A 47 7.74 -4.83 1.12
N ALA A 48 6.57 -5.33 1.49
CA ALA A 48 5.30 -4.70 1.18
C ALA A 48 5.04 -3.41 1.97
N ALA A 49 5.35 -3.40 3.26
CA ALA A 49 5.25 -2.22 4.11
C ALA A 49 6.25 -1.15 3.68
N GLU A 50 7.50 -1.54 3.39
CA GLU A 50 8.54 -0.64 2.88
C GLU A 50 8.14 -0.03 1.53
N TRP A 51 7.57 -0.81 0.63
CA TRP A 51 7.09 -0.31 -0.66
C TRP A 51 5.99 0.75 -0.49
N LEU A 52 5.02 0.51 0.42
CA LEU A 52 3.98 1.50 0.73
C LEU A 52 4.56 2.79 1.30
N ALA A 53 5.52 2.69 2.22
CA ALA A 53 6.18 3.85 2.80
C ALA A 53 7.03 4.61 1.76
N GLU A 54 7.74 3.91 0.88
CA GLU A 54 8.50 4.50 -0.24
C GLU A 54 7.58 5.29 -1.17
N MET A 55 6.48 4.66 -1.61
CA MET A 55 5.53 5.29 -2.52
C MET A 55 4.81 6.47 -1.88
N THR A 56 4.45 6.35 -0.60
CA THR A 56 3.87 7.46 0.17
C THR A 56 4.87 8.60 0.29
N ARG A 57 6.13 8.34 0.69
CA ARG A 57 7.18 9.36 0.79
C ARG A 57 7.43 10.06 -0.56
N LYS A 58 7.40 9.30 -1.65
CA LYS A 58 7.65 9.81 -3.01
C LYS A 58 6.53 10.72 -3.53
N HIS A 59 5.28 10.44 -3.17
CA HIS A 59 4.12 11.08 -3.78
C HIS A 59 3.30 11.97 -2.84
N ALA A 60 3.43 11.82 -1.52
CA ALA A 60 2.71 12.64 -0.57
C ALA A 60 3.13 14.10 -0.68
N GLN A 61 2.16 15.00 -0.72
CA GLN A 61 2.43 16.42 -0.64
C GLN A 61 2.88 16.78 0.78
N ARG A 62 4.16 17.12 0.95
CA ARG A 62 4.66 17.71 2.19
C ARG A 62 4.06 19.09 2.36
N ARG A 63 3.08 19.20 3.27
CA ARG A 63 2.37 20.46 3.52
C ARG A 63 2.24 20.69 5.00
N ARG A 64 2.61 21.88 5.45
CA ARG A 64 2.39 22.31 6.83
C ARG A 64 0.92 22.65 7.04
N ILE A 65 0.31 21.94 7.97
CA ILE A 65 -1.04 22.21 8.45
C ILE A 65 -0.99 22.72 9.88
N ARG A 66 -1.94 23.58 10.22
CA ARG A 66 -2.09 24.06 11.59
C ARG A 66 -2.99 23.10 12.33
N LEU A 67 -2.50 22.55 13.45
CA LEU A 67 -3.30 21.65 14.28
C LEU A 67 -4.40 22.45 14.97
N LEU A 68 -5.64 22.00 14.86
CA LEU A 68 -6.77 22.64 15.54
C LEU A 68 -6.68 22.35 17.04
N GLY A 69 -6.55 23.39 17.85
CA GLY A 69 -6.47 23.29 19.32
C GLY A 69 -5.08 23.52 19.89
N GLU A 70 -4.04 23.45 19.07
CA GLU A 70 -2.67 23.75 19.48
C GLU A 70 -2.12 24.92 18.66
N ARG A 71 -1.29 25.79 19.26
CA ARG A 71 -0.50 26.79 18.50
C ARG A 71 0.69 26.12 17.79
N ALA A 72 0.48 24.92 17.25
CA ALA A 72 1.48 24.08 16.63
C ALA A 72 1.19 23.87 15.13
N TRP A 73 2.25 23.66 14.38
CA TRP A 73 2.23 23.28 12.97
C TRP A 73 2.71 21.84 12.86
N ALA A 74 1.97 21.01 12.13
CA ALA A 74 2.41 19.67 11.75
C ALA A 74 2.69 19.63 10.25
N GLU A 75 3.62 18.78 9.82
CA GLU A 75 3.89 18.55 8.40
C GLU A 75 3.23 17.24 7.98
N LEU A 76 2.37 17.30 6.96
CA LEU A 76 1.78 16.10 6.40
C LEU A 76 2.87 15.22 5.78
N ALA A 77 2.81 13.91 6.07
CA ALA A 77 3.82 12.93 5.69
C ALA A 77 5.24 13.27 6.21
N ASP A 78 5.33 13.75 7.45
CA ASP A 78 6.60 13.77 8.17
C ASP A 78 7.10 12.35 8.49
N GLU A 79 8.40 12.21 8.81
CA GLU A 79 9.03 10.90 9.04
C GLU A 79 8.43 10.17 10.25
N ASP A 80 7.94 10.89 11.26
CA ASP A 80 7.27 10.29 12.43
C ASP A 80 5.92 9.68 12.05
N GLN A 81 5.15 10.37 11.22
CA GLN A 81 3.89 9.86 10.68
C GLN A 81 4.14 8.66 9.75
N LEU A 82 5.12 8.75 8.85
CA LEU A 82 5.49 7.64 7.98
C LEU A 82 5.95 6.40 8.76
N SER A 83 6.67 6.59 9.87
CA SER A 83 7.11 5.49 10.73
C SER A 83 5.92 4.79 11.41
N ARG A 84 4.98 5.55 11.97
CA ARG A 84 3.75 5.00 12.55
C ARG A 84 2.87 4.29 11.52
N ASP A 85 2.77 4.86 10.33
CA ASP A 85 2.01 4.26 9.23
C ASP A 85 2.66 2.94 8.80
N LEU A 86 3.99 2.88 8.69
CA LEU A 86 4.72 1.66 8.38
C LEU A 86 4.51 0.55 9.43
N GLU A 87 4.58 0.87 10.73
CA GLU A 87 4.33 -0.10 11.80
C GLU A 87 2.92 -0.70 11.71
N ARG A 88 1.90 0.15 11.52
CA ARG A 88 0.51 -0.29 11.37
C ARG A 88 0.32 -1.14 10.11
N ASP A 89 0.89 -0.71 9.00
CA ASP A 89 0.76 -1.40 7.72
C ASP A 89 1.45 -2.77 7.78
N LEU A 90 2.61 -2.84 8.44
CA LEU A 90 3.33 -4.09 8.70
C LEU A 90 2.50 -5.07 9.54
N GLU A 91 1.82 -4.60 10.59
CA GLU A 91 0.95 -5.45 11.41
C GLU A 91 -0.13 -6.14 10.56
N VAL A 92 -0.80 -5.39 9.68
CA VAL A 92 -1.83 -5.93 8.77
C VAL A 92 -1.22 -6.93 7.79
N LEU A 93 -0.06 -6.61 7.21
CA LEU A 93 0.62 -7.46 6.23
C LEU A 93 1.16 -8.75 6.87
N CYS A 94 1.63 -8.70 8.11
CA CYS A 94 2.06 -9.89 8.85
C CYS A 94 0.95 -10.93 8.97
N HIS A 95 -0.31 -10.50 9.09
CA HIS A 95 -1.47 -11.38 9.10
C HIS A 95 -1.88 -11.92 7.71
N GLY A 96 -1.12 -11.61 6.66
CA GLY A 96 -1.36 -12.06 5.29
C GLY A 96 -2.56 -11.35 4.64
N HIS A 97 -2.83 -10.11 5.03
CA HIS A 97 -3.95 -9.33 4.50
C HIS A 97 -3.53 -8.39 3.37
N SER A 98 -4.52 -7.97 2.59
CA SER A 98 -4.34 -6.94 1.55
C SER A 98 -4.51 -5.56 2.18
N LEU A 99 -3.82 -4.56 1.62
CA LEU A 99 -3.81 -3.20 2.13
C LEU A 99 -4.10 -2.20 1.01
N TYR A 100 -4.88 -1.17 1.33
CA TYR A 100 -5.30 -0.13 0.40
C TYR A 100 -5.08 1.25 1.01
N THR A 101 -4.23 2.05 0.38
CA THR A 101 -3.85 3.38 0.88
C THR A 101 -4.06 4.42 -0.20
N ASP A 102 -4.67 5.54 0.16
CA ASP A 102 -4.81 6.71 -0.72
C ASP A 102 -3.78 7.77 -0.30
N VAL A 103 -2.89 8.15 -1.21
CA VAL A 103 -1.90 9.21 -1.02
C VAL A 103 -2.41 10.50 -1.69
N PRO A 104 -2.78 11.54 -0.94
CA PRO A 104 -3.20 12.81 -1.53
C PRO A 104 -2.01 13.52 -2.19
N ARG A 105 -2.25 14.02 -3.41
CA ARG A 105 -1.33 14.88 -4.17
C ARG A 105 -1.99 16.25 -4.38
N GLU A 106 -1.29 17.19 -5.01
CA GLU A 106 -1.77 18.58 -5.12
C GLU A 106 -3.08 18.71 -5.90
N THR A 107 -3.24 17.92 -6.96
CA THR A 107 -4.36 18.02 -7.91
C THR A 107 -5.24 16.78 -7.96
N ASP A 108 -4.82 15.68 -7.36
CA ASP A 108 -5.51 14.39 -7.39
C ASP A 108 -5.10 13.50 -6.20
N ARG A 109 -5.46 12.21 -6.25
CA ARG A 109 -5.03 11.19 -5.28
C ARG A 109 -4.34 10.06 -6.02
N LEU A 110 -3.34 9.47 -5.40
CA LEU A 110 -2.71 8.24 -5.86
C LEU A 110 -3.22 7.10 -4.99
N ARG A 111 -3.76 6.05 -5.59
CA ARG A 111 -4.22 4.86 -4.87
C ARG A 111 -3.13 3.80 -4.96
N LEU A 112 -2.72 3.31 -3.80
CA LEU A 112 -1.77 2.23 -3.64
C LEU A 112 -2.56 1.01 -3.16
N HIS A 113 -2.41 -0.10 -3.87
CA HIS A 113 -3.04 -1.37 -3.52
C HIS A 113 -1.96 -2.42 -3.36
N VAL A 114 -2.01 -3.18 -2.28
CA VAL A 114 -1.14 -4.33 -2.01
C VAL A 114 -2.05 -5.52 -1.81
N GLU A 115 -2.22 -6.33 -2.86
CA GLU A 115 -3.11 -7.47 -2.89
C GLU A 115 -2.37 -8.72 -2.44
N ALA A 116 -2.76 -9.30 -1.31
CA ALA A 116 -2.27 -10.60 -0.87
C ALA A 116 -2.82 -11.67 -1.82
N VAL A 117 -1.95 -12.45 -2.45
CA VAL A 117 -2.28 -13.44 -3.48
C VAL A 117 -1.64 -14.77 -3.16
N ASP A 118 -2.42 -15.84 -3.31
CA ASP A 118 -1.91 -17.20 -3.23
C ASP A 118 -1.55 -17.75 -4.63
N SER A 119 -1.04 -18.97 -4.68
CA SER A 119 -0.67 -19.64 -5.94
C SER A 119 -1.83 -19.82 -6.93
N SER A 120 -3.08 -19.84 -6.48
CA SER A 120 -4.25 -19.95 -7.37
C SER A 120 -4.65 -18.60 -7.98
N GLU A 121 -4.30 -17.51 -7.29
CA GLU A 121 -4.52 -16.13 -7.73
C GLU A 121 -3.33 -15.55 -8.51
N CYS A 122 -2.08 -15.99 -8.26
CA CYS A 122 -0.91 -15.62 -9.07
C CYS A 122 -1.04 -16.24 -10.47
N ARG A 123 -1.46 -15.43 -11.44
CA ARG A 123 -1.44 -15.79 -12.88
C ARG A 123 -0.10 -15.50 -13.56
N LEU A 124 0.82 -14.86 -12.85
CA LEU A 124 2.19 -14.72 -13.31
C LEU A 124 2.86 -16.09 -13.14
N THR A 125 3.75 -16.45 -14.05
CA THR A 125 4.75 -17.48 -13.75
C THR A 125 5.69 -16.90 -12.69
N CYS A 126 5.25 -16.93 -11.45
CA CYS A 126 6.01 -16.70 -10.23
C CYS A 126 7.05 -17.86 -10.17
N GLY A 127 8.16 -17.74 -10.91
CA GLY A 127 9.18 -18.79 -11.10
C GLY A 127 10.37 -18.67 -10.18
#